data_AF-A0A5E3XH92-F1
#
_entry.id   AF-A0A5E3XH92-F1
#
_cell.length_a   1.000
_cell.length_b   1.000
_cell.length_c   1.000
_cell.angle_alpha   90.00
_cell.angle_beta   90.00
_cell.angle_gamma   90.00
#
_symmetry.space_group_name_H-M   'P 1'
#
loop_
_entity.id
_entity.type
_entity.pdbx_description
1 polymer ?
#
loop_
_entity_poly.entity_id
_entity_poly.type
_entity_poly.pdbx_seq_one_letter_code
_entity_poly.pdbx_strand_id
1 'polypeptide(L)'
;MFELPVVDDYVLLHDEPSDVYHFLKALYDGAPVLSQYSSVDFESVAAVLRLSSKYFVAAHRAQCLARLSQDYPTTLAEWDRRERFAMDARGRYLPRELIASPILVINLARELDLNTLLPSAFYDLSRYGPSKTVGGTAAPPALKLNFSESHGGTQPTVPIRIPDSTARANLSPADLVTLLAGREAGQAWLTHFLDLSVGARLPSLACVYRQDDSRACRDSFTFLLLNTRRAIGGIAIGRDADPLYTLDQMREMLHRSDFSDGARSYGLPMCCLCKSDFLSAVDHAREEVWKAIPQWFGLAHRLHATTGVEVGGHCSPDVVQIGAEVLRSVMTENPVLEEGKGV
;
A
#
# COMPACT_ATOMS: atom_id res chain seq x y z
N MET A 1 9.98 -25.94 32.88
CA MET A 1 8.95 -26.99 32.90
C MET A 1 7.62 -26.27 33.00
N PHE A 2 6.96 -26.01 31.87
CA PHE A 2 5.65 -25.40 31.85
C PHE A 2 4.63 -26.53 31.98
N GLU A 3 4.13 -26.77 33.19
CA GLU A 3 3.00 -27.66 33.39
C GLU A 3 1.76 -26.92 32.86
N LEU A 4 1.31 -27.29 31.66
CA LEU A 4 -0.01 -26.94 31.19
C LEU A 4 -1.01 -27.60 32.15
N PRO A 5 -2.03 -26.90 32.66
CA PRO A 5 -3.01 -27.49 33.55
C PRO A 5 -3.86 -28.47 32.74
N VAL A 6 -3.46 -29.74 32.75
CA VAL A 6 -4.25 -30.85 32.21
C VAL A 6 -5.34 -31.11 33.23
N VAL A 7 -6.52 -30.55 32.97
CA VAL A 7 -7.75 -30.90 33.70
C VAL A 7 -8.51 -31.83 32.78
N ASP A 8 -8.59 -33.11 33.15
CA ASP A 8 -9.39 -34.18 32.51
C ASP A 8 -9.14 -34.41 31.00
N ASP A 9 -8.28 -35.36 30.60
CA ASP A 9 -8.16 -35.96 29.25
C ASP A 9 -8.07 -35.04 27.98
N TYR A 10 -8.09 -33.72 28.10
CA TYR A 10 -7.92 -32.78 26.98
C TYR A 10 -6.93 -31.65 27.31
N VAL A 11 -6.34 -31.11 26.24
CA VAL A 11 -5.46 -29.93 26.31
C VAL A 11 -6.25 -28.73 25.81
N LEU A 12 -6.47 -27.75 26.69
CA LEU A 12 -7.17 -26.51 26.33
C LEU A 12 -6.23 -25.60 25.54
N LEU A 13 -6.57 -25.31 24.27
CA LEU A 13 -5.95 -24.24 23.48
C LEU A 13 -6.82 -22.98 23.56
N HIS A 14 -6.20 -21.84 23.82
CA HIS A 14 -6.84 -20.52 23.82
C HIS A 14 -6.71 -19.79 22.47
N ASP A 15 -6.13 -20.44 21.47
CA ASP A 15 -5.95 -19.88 20.13
C ASP A 15 -7.24 -19.94 19.32
N GLU A 16 -7.37 -19.02 18.36
CA GLU A 16 -8.51 -19.01 17.45
C GLU A 16 -8.54 -20.33 16.65
N PRO A 17 -9.71 -21.01 16.55
CA PRO A 17 -9.79 -22.30 15.85
C PRO A 17 -9.35 -22.24 14.38
N SER A 18 -9.57 -21.11 13.70
CA SER A 18 -9.10 -20.90 12.33
C SER A 18 -7.57 -20.88 12.26
N ASP A 19 -6.93 -20.16 13.18
CA ASP A 19 -5.46 -20.06 13.24
C ASP A 19 -4.83 -21.43 13.50
N VAL A 20 -5.40 -22.20 14.43
CA VAL A 20 -4.96 -23.57 14.74
C VAL A 20 -5.10 -24.48 13.53
N TYR A 21 -6.22 -24.42 12.80
CA TYR A 21 -6.43 -25.22 11.60
C TYR A 21 -5.34 -24.96 10.55
N HIS A 22 -5.10 -23.69 10.20
CA HIS A 22 -4.11 -23.34 9.18
C HIS A 22 -2.68 -23.67 9.62
N PHE A 23 -2.37 -23.49 10.91
CA PHE A 23 -1.06 -23.83 11.46
C PHE A 23 -0.80 -25.34 11.46
N LEU A 24 -1.76 -26.16 11.92
CA LEU A 24 -1.63 -27.62 11.87
C LEU A 24 -1.53 -28.09 10.42
N LYS A 25 -2.35 -27.55 9.52
CA LYS A 25 -2.26 -27.86 8.09
C LYS A 25 -0.85 -27.58 7.55
N ALA A 26 -0.26 -26.44 7.89
CA ALA A 26 1.10 -26.09 7.46
C ALA A 26 2.20 -26.99 8.10
N LEU A 27 1.98 -27.54 9.29
CA LEU A 27 2.89 -28.47 9.94
C LEU A 27 2.85 -29.87 9.32
N TYR A 28 1.65 -30.37 9.00
CA TYR A 28 1.44 -31.73 8.51
C TYR A 28 1.56 -31.85 6.99
N ASP A 29 0.94 -30.94 6.23
CA ASP A 29 0.96 -30.96 4.76
C ASP A 29 2.17 -30.21 4.19
N GLY A 30 2.92 -29.51 5.06
CA GLY A 30 4.08 -28.70 4.72
C GLY A 30 3.73 -27.30 4.19
N ALA A 31 4.78 -26.59 3.77
CA ALA A 31 4.71 -25.21 3.28
C ALA A 31 4.11 -24.95 1.87
N PRO A 32 3.64 -25.92 1.04
CA PRO A 32 3.01 -25.59 -0.25
C PRO A 32 1.83 -24.62 -0.13
N VAL A 33 1.19 -24.54 1.05
CA VAL A 33 0.14 -23.56 1.38
C VAL A 33 0.63 -22.10 1.23
N LEU A 34 1.93 -21.85 1.38
CA LEU A 34 2.54 -20.52 1.25
C LEU A 34 3.07 -20.23 -0.17
N SER A 35 2.97 -21.20 -1.10
CA SER A 35 3.58 -21.12 -2.43
C SER A 35 2.66 -20.54 -3.51
N GLN A 36 1.35 -20.46 -3.26
CA GLN A 36 0.40 -19.91 -4.22
C GLN A 36 0.31 -18.38 -4.08
N TYR A 37 0.41 -17.67 -5.21
CA TYR A 37 0.34 -16.21 -5.24
C TYR A 37 -1.13 -15.76 -5.34
N SER A 38 -1.87 -15.87 -4.25
CA SER A 38 -3.26 -15.38 -4.17
C SER A 38 -3.47 -14.48 -2.96
N SER A 39 -4.29 -13.44 -3.11
CA SER A 39 -4.74 -12.62 -1.99
C SER A 39 -5.63 -13.40 -1.00
N VAL A 40 -6.24 -14.49 -1.46
CA VAL A 40 -7.08 -15.40 -0.67
C VAL A 40 -6.25 -16.16 0.38
N ASP A 41 -4.93 -16.32 0.16
CA ASP A 41 -4.07 -17.07 1.07
C ASP A 41 -3.66 -16.26 2.30
N PHE A 42 -3.97 -14.95 2.36
CA PHE A 42 -3.56 -14.08 3.46
C PHE A 42 -4.00 -14.60 4.83
N GLU A 43 -5.21 -15.15 4.94
CA GLU A 43 -5.71 -15.72 6.20
C GLU A 43 -4.79 -16.83 6.71
N SER A 44 -4.41 -17.74 5.82
CA SER A 44 -3.52 -18.84 6.15
C SER A 44 -2.12 -18.34 6.56
N VAL A 45 -1.59 -17.34 5.85
CA VAL A 45 -0.29 -16.74 6.15
C VAL A 45 -0.32 -16.06 7.52
N ALA A 46 -1.38 -15.29 7.80
CA ALA A 46 -1.55 -14.58 9.08
C ALA A 46 -1.68 -15.56 10.24
N ALA A 47 -2.53 -16.58 10.10
CA ALA A 47 -2.71 -17.66 11.06
C ALA A 47 -1.41 -18.38 11.40
N VAL A 48 -0.71 -18.87 10.36
CA VAL A 48 0.56 -19.56 10.51
C VAL A 48 1.59 -18.62 11.14
N LEU A 49 1.61 -17.34 10.76
CA LEU A 49 2.55 -16.38 11.32
C LEU A 49 2.30 -16.12 12.81
N ARG A 50 1.05 -15.94 13.25
CA ARG A 50 0.72 -15.79 14.68
C ARG A 50 1.18 -16.99 15.50
N LEU A 51 0.76 -18.19 15.11
CA LEU A 51 1.03 -19.39 15.88
C LEU A 51 2.49 -19.83 15.78
N SER A 52 3.16 -19.68 14.62
CA SER A 52 4.60 -19.92 14.53
C SER A 52 5.43 -18.95 15.38
N SER A 53 4.94 -17.72 15.59
CA SER A 53 5.57 -16.76 16.49
C SER A 53 5.36 -17.12 17.96
N LYS A 54 4.13 -17.51 18.33
CA LYS A 54 3.77 -17.93 19.69
C LYS A 54 4.45 -19.23 20.11
N TYR A 55 4.50 -20.21 19.20
CA TYR A 55 5.04 -21.55 19.45
C TYR A 55 6.48 -21.73 18.93
N PHE A 56 7.16 -20.64 18.56
CA PHE A 56 8.57 -20.61 18.17
C PHE A 56 8.95 -21.54 17.01
N VAL A 57 8.06 -21.71 16.03
CA VAL A 57 8.32 -22.49 14.81
C VAL A 57 9.01 -21.58 13.77
N ALA A 58 10.32 -21.43 13.93
CA ALA A 58 11.12 -20.44 13.17
C ALA A 58 11.04 -20.60 11.65
N ALA A 59 11.00 -21.84 11.13
CA ALA A 59 10.97 -22.10 9.69
C ALA A 59 9.70 -21.53 9.03
N HIS A 60 8.52 -21.81 9.58
CA HIS A 60 7.24 -21.30 9.08
C HIS A 60 7.13 -19.78 9.27
N ARG A 61 7.60 -19.25 10.41
CA ARG A 61 7.67 -17.80 10.63
C ARG A 61 8.49 -17.11 9.54
N ALA A 62 9.68 -17.62 9.25
CA ALA A 62 10.55 -17.06 8.21
C ALA A 62 9.91 -17.12 6.82
N GLN A 63 9.22 -18.21 6.48
CA GLN A 63 8.51 -18.36 5.20
C GLN A 63 7.36 -17.36 5.07
N CYS A 64 6.52 -17.21 6.10
CA CYS A 64 5.44 -16.22 6.09
C CYS A 64 5.98 -14.79 5.95
N LEU A 65 7.04 -14.44 6.67
CA LEU A 65 7.67 -13.11 6.56
C LEU A 65 8.29 -12.89 5.19
N ALA A 66 8.95 -13.90 4.61
CA ALA A 66 9.50 -13.82 3.27
C ALA A 66 8.40 -13.60 2.22
N ARG A 67 7.23 -14.22 2.39
CA ARG A 67 6.07 -13.97 1.53
C ARG A 67 5.52 -12.56 1.70
N LEU A 68 5.25 -12.11 2.93
CA LEU A 68 4.74 -10.77 3.18
C LEU A 68 5.69 -9.67 2.70
N SER A 69 7.00 -9.92 2.73
CA SER A 69 8.02 -8.99 2.22
C SER A 69 8.03 -8.88 0.68
N GLN A 70 7.47 -9.86 -0.04
CA GLN A 70 7.25 -9.74 -1.49
C GLN A 70 6.03 -8.86 -1.80
N ASP A 71 4.99 -8.98 -0.97
CA ASP A 71 3.75 -8.21 -1.08
C ASP A 71 3.93 -6.75 -0.58
N TYR A 72 4.78 -6.56 0.43
CA TYR A 72 5.07 -5.29 1.09
C TYR A 72 6.58 -5.12 1.27
N PRO A 73 7.30 -4.82 0.17
CA PRO A 73 8.75 -4.76 0.16
C PRO A 73 9.31 -3.49 0.81
N THR A 74 10.56 -3.58 1.25
CA THR A 74 11.29 -2.46 1.87
C THR A 74 12.12 -1.66 0.88
N THR A 75 12.27 -2.13 -0.37
CA THR A 75 13.08 -1.48 -1.40
C THR A 75 12.26 -1.07 -2.62
N LEU A 76 12.63 0.04 -3.25
CA LEU A 76 11.95 0.57 -4.45
C LEU A 76 11.98 -0.43 -5.61
N ALA A 77 13.11 -1.12 -5.82
CA ALA A 77 13.24 -2.09 -6.90
C ALA A 77 12.26 -3.27 -6.76
N GLU A 78 12.07 -3.73 -5.53
CA GLU A 78 11.13 -4.81 -5.23
C GLU A 78 9.67 -4.33 -5.31
N TRP A 79 9.41 -3.08 -4.90
CA TRP A 79 8.13 -2.44 -5.13
C TRP A 79 7.77 -2.36 -6.61
N ASP A 80 8.72 -1.94 -7.46
CA ASP A 80 8.51 -1.87 -8.91
C ASP A 80 8.34 -3.26 -9.55
N ARG A 81 8.99 -4.28 -8.99
CA ARG A 81 8.75 -5.68 -9.39
C ARG A 81 7.34 -6.12 -9.00
N ARG A 82 6.89 -5.78 -7.79
CA ARG A 82 5.54 -6.07 -7.29
C ARG A 82 4.47 -5.38 -8.13
N GLU A 83 4.64 -4.10 -8.44
CA GLU A 83 3.68 -3.32 -9.24
C GLU A 83 3.52 -3.89 -10.65
N ARG A 84 4.60 -4.39 -11.26
CA ARG A 84 4.53 -5.09 -12.56
C ARG A 84 3.79 -6.42 -12.47
N PHE A 85 3.99 -7.16 -11.37
CA PHE A 85 3.27 -8.42 -11.14
C PHE A 85 1.76 -8.20 -10.94
N ALA A 86 1.37 -7.05 -10.38
CA ALA A 86 -0.02 -6.66 -10.14
C ALA A 86 -0.76 -6.09 -11.37
N MET A 87 -0.16 -6.17 -12.56
CA MET A 87 -0.81 -5.76 -13.82
C MET A 87 -1.32 -6.98 -14.58
N ASP A 88 -2.52 -6.89 -15.15
CA ASP A 88 -3.05 -7.92 -16.04
C ASP A 88 -2.44 -7.85 -17.46
N ALA A 89 -2.75 -8.83 -18.31
CA ALA A 89 -2.28 -8.88 -19.70
C ALA A 89 -2.73 -7.68 -20.56
N ARG A 90 -3.70 -6.89 -20.08
CA ARG A 90 -4.20 -5.66 -20.73
C ARG A 90 -3.63 -4.40 -20.09
N GLY A 91 -2.69 -4.51 -19.15
CA GLY A 91 -2.07 -3.40 -18.44
C GLY A 91 -2.94 -2.77 -17.36
N ARG A 92 -4.06 -3.40 -16.96
CA ARG A 92 -4.90 -2.92 -15.86
C ARG A 92 -4.28 -3.30 -14.52
N TYR A 93 -4.26 -2.35 -13.61
CA TYR A 93 -3.75 -2.55 -12.25
C TYR A 93 -4.81 -3.24 -11.37
N LEU A 94 -4.55 -4.48 -10.95
CA LEU A 94 -5.47 -5.33 -10.18
C LEU A 94 -4.77 -5.93 -8.93
N PRO A 95 -4.25 -5.09 -8.02
CA PRO A 95 -3.43 -5.57 -6.91
C PRO A 95 -4.19 -6.48 -5.94
N ARG A 96 -5.52 -6.34 -5.81
CA ARG A 96 -6.30 -7.09 -4.81
C ARG A 96 -6.60 -8.53 -5.19
N GLU A 97 -6.31 -8.94 -6.43
CA GLU A 97 -6.39 -10.34 -6.85
C GLU A 97 -5.14 -11.14 -6.42
N LEU A 98 -4.00 -10.45 -6.32
CA LEU A 98 -2.69 -11.09 -6.16
C LEU A 98 -2.01 -10.76 -4.82
N ILE A 99 -2.26 -9.56 -4.30
CA ILE A 99 -1.62 -8.99 -3.12
C ILE A 99 -2.68 -8.82 -2.04
N ALA A 100 -2.34 -9.22 -0.82
CA ALA A 100 -3.18 -9.05 0.35
C ALA A 100 -3.68 -7.60 0.50
N SER A 101 -4.76 -7.42 1.25
CA SER A 101 -5.27 -6.08 1.52
C SER A 101 -4.35 -5.33 2.50
N PRO A 102 -3.95 -4.08 2.23
CA PRO A 102 -3.05 -3.32 3.11
C PRO A 102 -3.60 -3.13 4.51
N ILE A 103 -4.93 -3.03 4.64
CA ILE A 103 -5.59 -2.87 5.95
C ILE A 103 -5.35 -4.11 6.82
N LEU A 104 -5.48 -5.30 6.23
CA LEU A 104 -5.23 -6.56 6.95
C LEU A 104 -3.76 -6.68 7.35
N VAL A 105 -2.85 -6.27 6.46
CA VAL A 105 -1.41 -6.33 6.70
C VAL A 105 -0.98 -5.32 7.76
N ILE A 106 -1.51 -4.09 7.74
CA ILE A 106 -1.25 -3.09 8.78
C ILE A 106 -1.71 -3.61 10.14
N ASN A 107 -2.94 -4.14 10.22
CA ASN A 107 -3.48 -4.69 11.47
C ASN A 107 -2.61 -5.84 12.00
N LEU A 108 -2.24 -6.79 11.13
CA LEU A 108 -1.34 -7.91 11.50
C LEU A 108 0.06 -7.42 11.91
N ALA A 109 0.61 -6.44 11.21
CA ALA A 109 1.91 -5.88 11.52
C ALA A 109 1.91 -5.12 12.86
N ARG A 110 0.81 -4.46 13.21
CA ARG A 110 0.61 -3.88 14.55
C ARG A 110 0.47 -4.95 15.62
N GLU A 111 -0.27 -6.01 15.34
CA GLU A 111 -0.49 -7.13 16.25
C GLU A 111 0.81 -7.86 16.61
N LEU A 112 1.68 -8.11 15.61
CA LEU A 112 2.91 -8.90 15.76
C LEU A 112 4.21 -8.07 15.78
N ASP A 113 4.09 -6.75 15.90
CA ASP A 113 5.21 -5.78 15.90
C ASP A 113 6.14 -5.88 14.67
N LEU A 114 5.56 -6.11 13.49
CA LEU A 114 6.28 -6.25 12.22
C LEU A 114 6.48 -4.89 11.54
N ASN A 115 7.21 -4.00 12.20
CA ASN A 115 7.36 -2.60 11.79
C ASN A 115 7.97 -2.40 10.39
N THR A 116 8.73 -3.37 9.88
CA THR A 116 9.35 -3.30 8.55
C THR A 116 8.34 -3.32 7.40
N LEU A 117 7.16 -3.92 7.59
CA LEU A 117 6.11 -4.00 6.55
C LEU A 117 5.25 -2.73 6.48
N LEU A 118 5.20 -1.97 7.58
CA LEU A 118 4.29 -0.84 7.73
C LEU A 118 4.50 0.27 6.69
N PRO A 119 5.73 0.75 6.38
CA PRO A 119 5.91 1.86 5.46
C PRO A 119 5.33 1.56 4.07
N SER A 120 5.64 0.40 3.50
CA SER A 120 5.09 -0.04 2.22
C SER A 120 3.59 -0.29 2.27
N ALA A 121 3.05 -0.81 3.38
CA ALA A 121 1.62 -1.07 3.51
C ALA A 121 0.80 0.21 3.64
N PHE A 122 1.27 1.17 4.43
CA PHE A 122 0.66 2.51 4.51
C PHE A 122 0.75 3.24 3.18
N TYR A 123 1.90 3.20 2.51
CA TYR A 123 2.04 3.77 1.18
C TYR A 123 1.08 3.12 0.17
N ASP A 124 0.97 1.78 0.16
CA ASP A 124 0.03 1.08 -0.72
C ASP A 124 -1.40 1.54 -0.48
N LEU A 125 -1.79 1.70 0.80
CA LEU A 125 -3.12 2.13 1.18
C LEU A 125 -3.39 3.60 0.90
N SER A 126 -2.39 4.49 0.99
CA SER A 126 -2.57 5.93 0.74
C SER A 126 -2.97 6.23 -0.70
N ARG A 127 -2.74 5.26 -1.61
CA ARG A 127 -3.09 5.32 -3.03
C ARG A 127 -4.58 5.06 -3.32
N TYR A 128 -5.39 4.80 -2.30
CA TYR A 128 -6.83 4.60 -2.44
C TYR A 128 -7.56 5.80 -1.85
N GLY A 129 -8.62 6.30 -2.49
CA GLY A 129 -9.41 7.43 -1.99
C GLY A 129 -9.86 7.28 -0.53
N PRO A 130 -9.93 8.37 0.26
CA PRO A 130 -10.20 8.32 1.70
C PRO A 130 -11.48 7.56 2.08
N SER A 131 -12.54 7.69 1.27
CA SER A 131 -13.79 6.97 1.50
C SER A 131 -13.62 5.44 1.44
N LYS A 132 -12.77 4.95 0.52
CA LYS A 132 -12.48 3.51 0.40
C LYS A 132 -11.63 3.02 1.57
N THR A 133 -10.67 3.82 2.03
CA THR A 133 -9.80 3.44 3.16
C THR A 133 -10.57 3.41 4.47
N VAL A 134 -11.46 4.38 4.71
CA VAL A 134 -12.36 4.41 5.88
C VAL A 134 -13.37 3.28 5.83
N GLY A 135 -13.88 2.96 4.64
CA GLY A 135 -14.81 1.86 4.44
C GLY A 135 -14.22 0.50 4.79
N GLY A 136 -12.91 0.34 4.94
CA GLY A 136 -12.30 -0.94 5.30
C GLY A 136 -12.22 -1.92 4.13
N THR A 137 -11.85 -3.16 4.44
CA THR A 137 -11.76 -4.28 3.50
C THR A 137 -12.61 -5.45 3.96
N ALA A 138 -13.01 -6.34 3.06
CA ALA A 138 -13.64 -7.60 3.47
C ALA A 138 -12.71 -8.33 4.45
N ALA A 139 -13.26 -8.73 5.59
CA ALA A 139 -12.52 -9.54 6.55
C ALA A 139 -12.35 -10.96 5.98
N PRO A 140 -11.23 -11.64 6.31
CA PRO A 140 -11.11 -13.05 6.02
C PRO A 140 -12.32 -13.82 6.56
N PRO A 141 -12.88 -14.74 5.78
CA PRO A 141 -14.09 -15.42 6.17
C PRO A 141 -13.81 -16.42 7.29
N ALA A 142 -14.47 -16.26 8.44
CA ALA A 142 -14.24 -17.11 9.59
C ALA A 142 -14.51 -18.60 9.27
N LEU A 143 -13.55 -19.46 9.58
CA LEU A 143 -13.72 -20.91 9.51
C LEU A 143 -14.80 -21.35 10.51
N LYS A 144 -15.97 -21.74 10.01
CA LYS A 144 -16.97 -22.44 10.82
C LYS A 144 -16.66 -23.93 10.84
N LEU A 145 -16.06 -24.38 11.94
CA LEU A 145 -15.97 -25.80 12.27
C LEU A 145 -17.38 -26.27 12.69
N ASN A 146 -18.07 -26.98 11.80
CA ASN A 146 -19.33 -27.63 12.16
C ASN A 146 -18.98 -28.81 13.09
N PHE A 147 -18.95 -28.58 14.39
CA PHE A 147 -18.96 -29.66 15.36
C PHE A 147 -20.37 -30.27 15.35
N SER A 148 -20.56 -31.34 14.58
CA SER A 148 -21.73 -32.19 14.76
C SER A 148 -21.60 -32.86 16.12
N GLU A 149 -22.54 -32.59 17.03
CA GLU A 149 -22.69 -33.39 18.24
C GLU A 149 -22.89 -34.86 17.83
N SER A 150 -21.93 -35.70 18.18
CA SER A 150 -21.97 -37.13 17.86
C SER A 150 -22.96 -37.83 18.78
N HIS A 151 -24.23 -37.86 18.39
CA HIS A 151 -25.18 -38.87 18.83
C HIS A 151 -25.70 -39.65 17.62
N GLY A 152 -25.02 -40.76 17.33
CA GLY A 152 -25.54 -41.91 16.60
C GLY A 152 -25.83 -41.72 15.10
N GLY A 153 -24.94 -42.26 14.26
CA GLY A 153 -25.29 -42.70 12.91
C GLY A 153 -24.72 -41.86 11.77
N THR A 154 -23.81 -42.49 11.01
CA THR A 154 -23.45 -42.23 9.61
C THR A 154 -23.20 -40.77 9.22
N GLN A 155 -21.96 -40.30 9.36
CA GLN A 155 -21.55 -39.00 8.83
C GLN A 155 -21.24 -39.04 7.34
N PRO A 156 -21.78 -38.12 6.53
CA PRO A 156 -21.07 -37.57 5.40
C PRO A 156 -20.06 -36.52 5.90
N THR A 157 -18.80 -36.59 5.46
CA THR A 157 -17.80 -35.52 5.62
C THR A 157 -18.33 -34.24 4.96
N VAL A 158 -18.99 -33.37 5.73
CA VAL A 158 -19.44 -32.07 5.22
C VAL A 158 -18.21 -31.19 5.05
N PRO A 159 -17.93 -30.66 3.85
CA PRO A 159 -16.82 -29.73 3.67
C PRO A 159 -17.02 -28.51 4.57
N ILE A 160 -15.94 -28.07 5.23
CA ILE A 160 -15.89 -26.82 5.99
C ILE A 160 -16.42 -25.70 5.07
N ARG A 161 -17.61 -25.18 5.36
CA ARG A 161 -18.20 -24.10 4.57
C ARG A 161 -17.72 -22.78 5.14
N ILE A 162 -16.82 -22.15 4.40
CA ILE A 162 -16.44 -20.75 4.55
C ILE A 162 -17.65 -19.91 4.08
N PRO A 163 -18.39 -19.21 4.97
CA PRO A 163 -19.48 -18.34 4.54
C PRO A 163 -18.92 -17.08 3.88
N ASP A 164 -19.70 -16.45 3.00
CA ASP A 164 -19.46 -15.06 2.61
C ASP A 164 -19.59 -14.17 3.85
N SER A 165 -18.45 -13.81 4.46
CA SER A 165 -18.42 -12.92 5.61
C SER A 165 -18.69 -11.49 5.14
N THR A 166 -19.78 -10.89 5.62
CA THR A 166 -20.04 -9.45 5.44
C THR A 166 -19.22 -8.59 6.41
N ALA A 167 -18.45 -9.22 7.30
CA ALA A 167 -17.60 -8.51 8.25
C ALA A 167 -16.49 -7.76 7.50
N ARG A 168 -16.15 -6.58 8.02
CA ARG A 168 -15.13 -5.71 7.44
C ARG A 168 -14.02 -5.51 8.45
N ALA A 169 -12.79 -5.63 7.98
CA ALA A 169 -11.61 -5.22 8.73
C ALA A 169 -11.34 -3.74 8.44
N ASN A 170 -11.22 -2.97 9.51
CA ASN A 170 -10.97 -1.53 9.47
C ASN A 170 -9.63 -1.21 10.12
N LEU A 171 -9.06 -0.06 9.79
CA LEU A 171 -7.92 0.49 10.52
C LEU A 171 -8.35 1.04 11.87
N SER A 172 -7.42 1.07 12.82
CA SER A 172 -7.60 1.85 14.05
C SER A 172 -7.72 3.34 13.73
N PRO A 173 -8.39 4.15 14.57
CA PRO A 173 -8.46 5.60 14.36
C PRO A 173 -7.08 6.27 14.28
N ALA A 174 -6.10 5.78 15.06
CA ALA A 174 -4.74 6.29 15.06
C ALA A 174 -4.00 5.98 13.74
N ASP A 175 -4.17 4.77 13.22
CA ASP A 175 -3.58 4.39 11.93
C ASP A 175 -4.28 5.11 10.76
N LEU A 176 -5.57 5.39 10.86
CA LEU A 176 -6.28 6.19 9.87
C LEU A 176 -5.74 7.63 9.82
N VAL A 177 -5.53 8.27 10.96
CA VAL A 177 -4.90 9.61 11.01
C VAL A 177 -3.49 9.56 10.43
N THR A 178 -2.71 8.54 10.80
CA THR A 178 -1.35 8.31 10.25
C THR A 178 -1.37 8.19 8.73
N LEU A 179 -2.30 7.39 8.20
CA LEU A 179 -2.49 7.18 6.77
C LEU A 179 -2.82 8.48 6.03
N LEU A 180 -3.78 9.25 6.55
CA LEU A 180 -4.23 10.49 5.91
C LEU A 180 -3.16 11.58 5.97
N ALA A 181 -2.45 11.71 7.09
CA ALA A 181 -1.33 12.64 7.22
C ALA A 181 -0.20 12.29 6.25
N GLY A 182 0.16 11.00 6.15
CA GLY A 182 1.21 10.57 5.21
C GLY A 182 0.80 10.71 3.74
N ARG A 183 -0.49 10.52 3.42
CA ARG A 183 -1.03 10.85 2.09
C ARG A 183 -0.84 12.31 1.76
N GLU A 184 -1.20 13.22 2.67
CA GLU A 184 -1.03 14.65 2.49
C GLU A 184 0.44 15.03 2.33
N ALA A 185 1.33 14.48 3.17
CA ALA A 185 2.77 14.69 3.05
C ALA A 185 3.32 14.26 1.68
N GLY A 186 2.87 13.12 1.16
CA GLY A 186 3.24 12.65 -0.18
C GLY A 186 2.74 13.58 -1.30
N GLN A 187 1.54 14.14 -1.17
CA GLN A 187 1.01 15.10 -2.14
C GLN A 187 1.69 16.47 -2.07
N ALA A 188 2.00 16.95 -0.87
CA ALA A 188 2.78 18.17 -0.66
C ALA A 188 4.17 18.02 -1.28
N TRP A 189 4.84 16.89 -1.05
CA TRP A 189 6.13 16.57 -1.68
C TRP A 189 6.04 16.59 -3.21
N LEU A 190 5.03 15.93 -3.78
CA LEU A 190 4.86 15.86 -5.23
C LEU A 190 4.62 17.25 -5.83
N THR A 191 3.77 18.06 -5.19
CA THR A 191 3.50 19.44 -5.61
C THR A 191 4.79 20.27 -5.62
N HIS A 192 5.58 20.18 -4.55
CA HIS A 192 6.87 20.84 -4.45
C HIS A 192 7.86 20.39 -5.53
N PHE A 193 7.94 19.08 -5.79
CA PHE A 193 8.77 18.54 -6.87
C PHE A 193 8.34 19.09 -8.24
N LEU A 194 7.03 19.13 -8.53
CA LEU A 194 6.51 19.65 -9.79
C LEU A 194 6.85 21.13 -9.98
N ASP A 195 6.75 21.93 -8.92
CA ASP A 195 7.05 23.36 -8.98
C ASP A 195 8.53 23.61 -9.26
N LEU A 196 9.43 22.93 -8.53
CA LEU A 196 10.87 23.15 -8.65
C LEU A 196 11.50 22.42 -9.83
N SER A 197 11.22 21.13 -9.99
CA SER A 197 11.95 20.24 -10.91
C SER A 197 11.38 20.20 -12.32
N VAL A 198 10.19 20.78 -12.52
CA VAL A 198 9.49 20.85 -13.81
C VAL A 198 9.10 22.29 -14.14
N GLY A 199 8.41 22.97 -13.23
CA GLY A 199 7.88 24.32 -13.48
C GLY A 199 8.93 25.41 -13.55
N ALA A 200 9.87 25.41 -12.60
CA ALA A 200 11.03 26.30 -12.60
C ALA A 200 12.23 25.73 -13.39
N ARG A 201 12.07 24.59 -14.06
CA ARG A 201 13.18 23.89 -14.71
C ARG A 201 13.71 24.67 -15.91
N LEU A 202 15.01 24.94 -15.91
CA LEU A 202 15.70 25.44 -17.09
C LEU A 202 16.08 24.28 -18.03
N PRO A 203 16.09 24.50 -19.35
CA PRO A 203 16.65 23.54 -20.30
C PRO A 203 18.10 23.19 -19.94
N SER A 204 18.53 21.98 -20.32
CA SER A 204 19.92 21.55 -20.15
C SER A 204 20.89 22.58 -20.72
N LEU A 205 22.04 22.78 -20.07
CA LEU A 205 23.09 23.68 -20.57
C LEU A 205 23.57 23.31 -21.99
N ALA A 206 23.44 22.03 -22.36
CA ALA A 206 23.76 21.50 -23.67
C ALA A 206 22.54 21.41 -24.61
N CYS A 207 21.44 22.11 -24.33
CA CYS A 207 20.23 22.08 -25.15
C CYS A 207 20.53 22.37 -26.63
N VAL A 208 20.03 21.51 -27.53
CA VAL A 208 20.22 21.66 -28.99
C VAL A 208 19.59 22.94 -29.52
N TYR A 209 18.48 23.39 -28.90
CA TYR A 209 17.73 24.57 -29.32
C TYR A 209 18.18 25.86 -28.61
N ARG A 210 19.39 25.89 -28.04
CA ARG A 210 19.90 27.04 -27.26
C ARG A 210 19.91 28.36 -28.05
N GLN A 211 20.07 28.29 -29.37
CA GLN A 211 20.05 29.45 -30.26
C GLN A 211 18.66 30.10 -30.38
N ASP A 212 17.59 29.34 -30.20
CA ASP A 212 16.19 29.82 -30.22
C ASP A 212 15.60 29.89 -28.80
N ASP A 213 16.42 30.37 -27.86
CA ASP A 213 16.03 30.49 -26.44
C ASP A 213 15.53 29.17 -25.82
N SER A 214 15.90 28.03 -26.42
CA SER A 214 15.40 26.70 -26.03
C SER A 214 13.87 26.58 -25.98
N ARG A 215 13.14 27.38 -26.78
CA ARG A 215 11.67 27.50 -26.75
C ARG A 215 10.97 26.14 -26.76
N ALA A 216 11.30 25.28 -27.72
CA ALA A 216 10.67 23.96 -27.87
C ALA A 216 10.81 23.09 -26.60
N CYS A 217 11.96 23.11 -25.93
CA CYS A 217 12.16 22.37 -24.67
C CYS A 217 11.44 23.02 -23.49
N ARG A 218 11.43 24.36 -23.40
CA ARG A 218 10.69 25.09 -22.36
C ARG A 218 9.18 24.84 -22.44
N ASP A 219 8.64 24.94 -23.64
CA ASP A 219 7.22 24.68 -23.91
C ASP A 219 6.89 23.21 -23.61
N SER A 220 7.81 22.29 -23.92
CA SER A 220 7.67 20.87 -23.58
C SER A 220 7.64 20.62 -22.07
N PHE A 221 8.47 21.28 -21.27
CA PHE A 221 8.41 21.20 -19.79
C PHE A 221 7.11 21.77 -19.24
N THR A 222 6.65 22.88 -19.79
CA THR A 222 5.37 23.49 -19.43
C THR A 222 4.22 22.53 -19.74
N PHE A 223 4.27 21.88 -20.89
CA PHE A 223 3.29 20.87 -21.29
C PHE A 223 3.30 19.67 -20.34
N LEU A 224 4.48 19.14 -19.98
CA LEU A 224 4.60 18.06 -18.99
C LEU A 224 3.94 18.46 -17.67
N LEU A 225 4.30 19.64 -17.13
CA LEU A 225 3.73 20.14 -15.88
C LEU A 225 2.19 20.21 -15.92
N LEU A 226 1.64 20.79 -16.99
CA LEU A 226 0.19 20.94 -17.13
C LEU A 226 -0.52 19.60 -17.23
N ASN A 227 0.03 18.64 -17.97
CA ASN A 227 -0.58 17.31 -18.10
C ASN A 227 -0.48 16.52 -16.81
N THR A 228 0.67 16.56 -16.13
CA THR A 228 0.85 15.89 -14.84
C THR A 228 -0.13 16.45 -13.79
N ARG A 229 -0.28 17.78 -13.71
CA ARG A 229 -1.25 18.41 -12.80
C ARG A 229 -2.70 18.05 -13.16
N ARG A 230 -3.03 17.91 -14.46
CA ARG A 230 -4.37 17.49 -14.92
C ARG A 230 -4.67 16.02 -14.67
N ALA A 231 -3.66 15.16 -14.61
CA ALA A 231 -3.82 13.72 -14.41
C ALA A 231 -4.15 13.32 -12.95
N ILE A 232 -4.18 14.28 -12.02
CA ILE A 232 -4.47 14.14 -10.58
C ILE A 232 -3.97 12.80 -10.03
N GLY A 233 -2.66 12.57 -10.11
CA GLY A 233 -1.98 11.49 -9.40
C GLY A 233 -2.37 10.06 -9.76
N GLY A 234 -3.17 9.79 -10.81
CA GLY A 234 -3.57 8.44 -11.21
C GLY A 234 -5.02 8.03 -10.87
N ILE A 235 -5.90 8.97 -10.53
CA ILE A 235 -7.31 8.69 -10.16
C ILE A 235 -8.04 7.82 -11.20
N ALA A 236 -7.83 8.10 -12.49
CA ALA A 236 -8.51 7.39 -13.57
C ALA A 236 -8.23 5.87 -13.60
N ILE A 237 -7.14 5.42 -12.96
CA ILE A 237 -6.74 4.01 -12.91
C ILE A 237 -6.72 3.44 -11.48
N GLY A 238 -7.35 4.14 -10.52
CA GLY A 238 -7.46 3.70 -9.13
C GLY A 238 -6.14 3.76 -8.35
N ARG A 239 -5.19 4.59 -8.80
CA ARG A 239 -3.97 4.93 -8.07
C ARG A 239 -4.11 6.40 -7.65
N ASP A 240 -4.99 6.70 -6.73
CA ASP A 240 -5.28 8.07 -6.33
C ASP A 240 -4.06 8.65 -5.60
N ALA A 241 -3.58 9.83 -6.02
CA ALA A 241 -2.52 10.53 -5.27
C ALA A 241 -1.21 9.71 -5.08
N ASP A 242 -0.76 8.97 -6.09
CA ASP A 242 0.47 8.14 -6.06
C ASP A 242 1.69 8.90 -6.62
N PRO A 243 2.65 9.37 -5.78
CA PRO A 243 3.82 10.08 -6.26
C PRO A 243 4.73 9.24 -7.16
N LEU A 244 4.99 7.97 -6.82
CA LEU A 244 5.85 7.11 -7.64
C LEU A 244 5.23 6.85 -9.01
N TYR A 245 3.94 6.55 -9.06
CA TYR A 245 3.25 6.37 -10.34
C TYR A 245 3.21 7.66 -11.15
N THR A 246 3.00 8.81 -10.51
CA THR A 246 3.03 10.11 -11.20
C THR A 246 4.38 10.35 -11.85
N LEU A 247 5.48 10.10 -11.12
CA LEU A 247 6.85 10.19 -11.65
C LEU A 247 7.07 9.22 -12.82
N ASP A 248 6.56 8.00 -12.73
CA ASP A 248 6.64 7.02 -13.82
C ASP A 248 5.88 7.47 -15.08
N GLN A 249 4.66 8.00 -14.88
CA GLN A 249 3.85 8.55 -15.96
C GLN A 249 4.56 9.70 -16.67
N MET A 250 5.29 10.55 -15.94
CA MET A 250 6.08 11.62 -16.54
C MET A 250 7.19 11.08 -17.46
N ARG A 251 7.80 9.94 -17.13
CA ARG A 251 8.76 9.27 -18.02
C ARG A 251 8.08 8.83 -19.30
N GLU A 252 6.95 8.12 -19.18
CA GLU A 252 6.18 7.64 -20.32
C GLU A 252 5.75 8.78 -21.25
N MET A 253 5.35 9.92 -20.70
CA MET A 253 4.98 11.11 -21.46
C MET A 253 6.09 11.65 -22.38
N LEU A 254 7.37 11.41 -22.07
CA LEU A 254 8.50 11.84 -22.93
C LEU A 254 8.65 11.00 -24.20
N HIS A 255 8.12 9.77 -24.17
CA HIS A 255 8.22 8.77 -25.23
C HIS A 255 6.94 8.70 -26.07
N ARG A 256 5.81 9.21 -25.56
CA ARG A 256 4.55 9.28 -26.28
C ARG A 256 4.62 10.16 -27.54
N SER A 257 3.95 9.69 -28.59
CA SER A 257 3.87 10.34 -29.91
C SER A 257 2.44 10.70 -30.32
N ASP A 258 1.49 10.66 -29.39
CA ASP A 258 0.06 10.82 -29.65
C ASP A 258 -0.48 12.20 -29.27
N PHE A 259 0.39 13.20 -29.07
CA PHE A 259 -0.05 14.59 -28.91
C PHE A 259 -0.62 15.08 -30.23
N SER A 260 -1.85 15.60 -30.24
CA SER A 260 -2.53 16.02 -31.46
C SER A 260 -2.99 17.47 -31.37
N ASP A 261 -2.80 18.20 -32.47
CA ASP A 261 -3.39 19.53 -32.72
C ASP A 261 -4.75 19.44 -33.43
N GLY A 262 -5.30 18.23 -33.59
CA GLY A 262 -6.51 17.93 -34.35
C GLY A 262 -6.24 17.51 -35.80
N ALA A 263 -5.02 17.66 -36.32
CA ALA A 263 -4.65 17.29 -37.69
C ALA A 263 -3.52 16.25 -37.75
N ARG A 264 -2.55 16.26 -36.84
CA ARG A 264 -1.45 15.28 -36.79
C ARG A 264 -1.07 14.91 -35.37
N SER A 265 -0.73 13.64 -35.17
CA SER A 265 -0.07 13.18 -33.95
C SER A 265 1.44 13.44 -34.02
N TYR A 266 2.00 14.04 -32.98
CA TYR A 266 3.42 14.32 -32.84
C TYR A 266 3.90 13.98 -31.43
N GLY A 267 5.21 13.71 -31.31
CA GLY A 267 5.87 13.56 -30.02
C GLY A 267 6.26 14.88 -29.40
N LEU A 268 6.49 14.89 -28.08
CA LEU A 268 6.91 16.09 -27.37
C LEU A 268 8.21 16.66 -28.00
N PRO A 269 8.24 17.93 -28.48
CA PRO A 269 9.36 18.51 -29.23
C PRO A 269 10.54 18.89 -28.32
N MET A 270 11.02 17.94 -27.53
CA MET A 270 12.13 18.09 -26.61
C MET A 270 13.39 17.42 -27.16
N CYS A 271 14.54 18.08 -27.05
CA CYS A 271 15.82 17.50 -27.48
C CYS A 271 16.27 16.36 -26.56
N CYS A 272 17.09 15.44 -27.07
CA CYS A 272 17.53 14.25 -26.33
C CYS A 272 18.28 14.58 -25.03
N LEU A 273 19.01 15.70 -25.00
CA LEU A 273 19.79 16.12 -23.83
C LEU A 273 18.89 16.62 -22.70
N CYS A 274 17.89 17.45 -23.01
CA CYS A 274 16.87 17.85 -22.03
C CYS A 274 16.02 16.65 -21.55
N LYS A 275 15.71 15.70 -22.45
CA LYS A 275 15.00 14.47 -22.07
C LYS A 275 15.82 13.64 -21.09
N SER A 276 17.09 13.37 -21.40
CA SER A 276 17.98 12.56 -20.54
C SER A 276 18.20 13.20 -19.17
N ASP A 277 18.43 14.51 -19.13
CA ASP A 277 18.60 15.28 -17.90
C ASP A 277 17.34 15.24 -17.02
N PHE A 278 16.16 15.34 -17.64
CA PHE A 278 14.91 15.24 -16.93
C PHE A 278 14.61 13.82 -16.43
N LEU A 279 14.89 12.79 -17.23
CA LEU A 279 14.78 11.38 -16.82
C LEU A 279 15.64 11.10 -15.57
N SER A 280 16.89 11.56 -15.57
CA SER A 280 17.77 11.42 -14.40
C SER A 280 17.21 12.09 -13.15
N ALA A 281 16.57 13.26 -13.29
CA ALA A 281 15.94 13.95 -12.18
C ALA A 281 14.72 13.18 -11.65
N VAL A 282 13.93 12.57 -12.54
CA VAL A 282 12.78 11.74 -12.17
C VAL A 282 13.22 10.44 -11.48
N ASP A 283 14.28 9.81 -11.94
CA ASP A 283 14.82 8.58 -11.33
C ASP A 283 15.31 8.87 -9.89
N HIS A 284 16.08 9.95 -9.72
CA HIS A 284 16.52 10.39 -8.39
C HIS A 284 15.33 10.73 -7.49
N ALA A 285 14.34 11.46 -8.01
CA ALA A 285 13.13 11.81 -7.29
C ALA A 285 12.35 10.58 -6.78
N ARG A 286 12.30 9.49 -7.54
CA ARG A 286 11.65 8.24 -7.09
C ARG A 286 12.38 7.61 -5.92
N GLU A 287 13.71 7.60 -5.93
CA GLU A 287 14.49 7.12 -4.79
C GLU A 287 14.26 7.96 -3.54
N GLU A 288 14.20 9.29 -3.70
CA GLU A 288 13.93 10.21 -2.59
C GLU A 288 12.53 10.01 -2.01
N VAL A 289 11.50 9.84 -2.85
CA VAL A 289 10.15 9.45 -2.40
C VAL A 289 10.20 8.19 -1.57
N TRP A 290 10.87 7.14 -2.07
CA TRP A 290 10.90 5.86 -1.37
C TRP A 290 11.54 5.97 0.02
N LYS A 291 12.62 6.75 0.14
CA LYS A 291 13.29 7.02 1.43
C LYS A 291 12.43 7.87 2.38
N ALA A 292 11.57 8.74 1.84
CA ALA A 292 10.71 9.63 2.62
C ALA A 292 9.45 8.94 3.17
N ILE A 293 8.99 7.86 2.54
CA ILE A 293 7.77 7.12 2.94
C ILE A 293 7.69 6.83 4.45
N PRO A 294 8.72 6.26 5.12
CA PRO A 294 8.66 6.02 6.56
C PRO A 294 8.43 7.30 7.39
N GLN A 295 8.96 8.45 6.94
CA GLN A 295 8.80 9.73 7.63
C GLN A 295 7.39 10.30 7.45
N TRP A 296 6.82 10.18 6.25
CA TRP A 296 5.45 10.61 5.97
C TRP A 296 4.43 9.97 6.91
N PHE A 297 4.65 8.72 7.28
CA PHE A 297 3.77 7.97 8.19
C PHE A 297 4.26 7.95 9.65
N GLY A 298 5.26 8.77 10.03
CA GLY A 298 5.78 8.81 11.40
C GLY A 298 6.39 7.49 11.90
N LEU A 299 6.90 6.66 10.99
CA LEU A 299 7.47 5.34 11.27
C LEU A 299 9.00 5.33 11.38
N ALA A 300 9.67 6.42 11.03
CA ALA A 300 11.14 6.50 10.99
C ALA A 300 11.83 6.09 12.31
N HIS A 301 11.32 6.55 13.46
CA HIS A 301 11.89 6.21 14.77
C HIS A 301 11.67 4.75 15.21
N ARG A 302 10.70 4.04 14.62
CA ARG A 302 10.34 2.66 15.00
C ARG A 302 11.11 1.60 14.22
N LEU A 303 11.77 1.98 13.12
CA LEU A 303 12.63 1.08 12.34
C LEU A 303 14.00 0.88 13.02
N HIS A 304 14.51 1.90 13.72
CA HIS A 304 15.81 1.86 14.42
C HIS A 304 15.79 1.12 15.77
N ALA A 305 14.61 0.85 16.35
CA ALA A 305 14.51 0.09 17.61
C ALA A 305 15.00 -1.37 17.47
N THR A 306 15.16 -1.88 16.24
CA THR A 306 15.76 -3.19 15.96
C THR A 306 17.24 -3.13 15.55
N THR A 307 17.78 -1.93 15.30
CA THR A 307 19.19 -1.71 14.96
C THR A 307 19.63 -0.39 15.59
N GLY A 308 20.08 -0.45 16.85
CA GLY A 308 20.48 0.73 17.60
C GLY A 308 21.65 1.45 16.95
N VAL A 309 21.37 2.51 16.18
CA VAL A 309 22.23 3.67 15.91
C VAL A 309 21.31 4.86 15.58
N GLU A 310 21.33 5.89 16.41
CA GLU A 310 20.64 7.16 16.17
C GLU A 310 21.42 8.02 15.18
N VAL A 311 20.75 8.52 14.13
CA VAL A 311 21.20 9.69 13.37
C VAL A 311 20.03 10.64 13.21
N GLY A 312 20.14 11.80 13.86
CA GLY A 312 19.11 12.83 13.90
C GLY A 312 18.92 13.54 12.57
N GLY A 313 17.67 13.56 12.09
CA GLY A 313 17.18 14.47 11.06
C GLY A 313 15.94 15.19 11.59
N HIS A 314 16.05 16.49 11.84
CA HIS A 314 14.93 17.34 12.26
C HIS A 314 13.97 17.54 11.08
N CYS A 315 12.69 17.22 11.27
CA CYS A 315 11.60 17.70 10.43
C CYS A 315 10.72 18.65 11.26
N SER A 316 10.38 19.81 10.70
CA SER A 316 9.76 20.94 11.41
C SER A 316 8.37 20.59 12.02
N PRO A 317 8.00 21.11 13.20
CA PRO A 317 6.75 20.76 13.90
C PRO A 317 5.44 21.21 13.23
N ASP A 318 5.51 22.06 12.20
CA ASP A 318 4.34 22.82 11.74
C ASP A 318 3.33 22.03 10.89
N VAL A 319 3.71 20.87 10.33
CA VAL A 319 2.83 20.08 9.45
C VAL A 319 1.84 19.20 10.23
N VAL A 320 2.19 18.80 11.46
CA VAL A 320 1.33 17.95 12.30
C VAL A 320 0.13 18.73 12.87
N GLN A 321 0.31 20.04 13.09
CA GLN A 321 -0.71 20.89 13.70
C GLN A 321 -1.87 21.20 12.74
N ILE A 322 -1.59 21.33 11.44
CA ILE A 322 -2.57 21.70 10.40
C ILE A 322 -3.57 20.55 10.17
N GLY A 323 -3.13 19.29 10.24
CA GLY A 323 -4.01 18.12 10.06
C GLY A 323 -5.07 17.98 11.17
N ALA A 324 -4.78 18.44 12.39
CA ALA A 324 -5.69 18.36 13.53
C ALA A 324 -6.80 19.44 13.52
N GLU A 325 -6.59 20.55 12.81
CA GLU A 325 -7.60 21.62 12.65
C GLU A 325 -8.59 21.31 11.52
N VAL A 326 -8.12 20.75 10.40
CA VAL A 326 -8.99 20.36 9.28
C VAL A 326 -9.97 19.25 9.69
N LEU A 327 -9.53 18.27 10.50
CA LEU A 327 -10.38 17.19 11.01
C LEU A 327 -11.46 17.69 11.99
N ARG A 328 -11.18 18.74 12.77
CA ARG A 328 -12.18 19.38 13.64
C ARG A 328 -13.28 20.07 12.83
N SER A 329 -12.92 20.70 11.71
CA SER A 329 -13.88 21.35 10.81
C SER A 329 -14.80 20.36 10.10
N VAL A 330 -14.28 19.19 9.69
CA VAL A 330 -15.07 18.16 8.98
C VAL A 330 -16.02 17.40 9.92
N MET A 331 -15.72 17.31 11.22
CA MET A 331 -16.59 16.65 12.20
C MET A 331 -17.72 17.56 12.73
N THR A 332 -17.65 18.88 12.53
CA THR A 332 -18.64 19.84 13.07
C THR A 332 -19.77 20.20 12.10
N GLU A 333 -19.68 19.86 10.82
CA GLU A 333 -20.70 20.18 9.82
C GLU A 333 -21.48 18.94 9.40
N ASN A 334 -22.48 18.56 10.20
CA ASN A 334 -23.54 17.65 9.74
C ASN A 334 -24.86 18.01 10.46
N PRO A 335 -25.68 18.92 9.93
CA PRO A 335 -27.04 19.08 10.40
C PRO A 335 -27.92 17.99 9.78
N VAL A 336 -28.53 17.20 10.66
CA VAL A 336 -29.59 16.23 10.40
C VAL A 336 -30.73 16.90 9.62
N LEU A 337 -31.02 16.42 8.41
CA LEU A 337 -32.29 16.69 7.72
C LEU A 337 -33.30 15.62 8.15
N GLU A 338 -34.23 16.01 9.02
CA GLU A 338 -35.45 15.25 9.31
C GLU A 338 -36.40 15.30 8.11
N GLU A 339 -36.72 14.14 7.54
CA GLU A 339 -37.86 13.99 6.64
C GLU A 339 -39.16 13.84 7.45
N GLY A 340 -40.07 14.80 7.27
CA GLY A 340 -41.39 14.83 7.88
C GLY A 340 -42.36 13.80 7.28
N LYS A 341 -43.18 13.20 8.14
CA LYS A 341 -44.37 12.39 7.82
C LYS A 341 -45.63 13.27 7.73
N GLY A 342 -46.49 12.98 6.75
CA GLY A 342 -47.95 13.27 6.71
C GLY A 342 -48.29 14.71 6.32
N VAL A 343 -49.17 14.99 5.35
CA VAL A 343 -50.51 14.43 5.05
C VAL A 343 -50.72 14.30 3.55
#